data_AF-J9DVN2-F1
#
_entry.id   AF-J9DVN2-F1
#
_cell.length_a   1.000
_cell.length_b   1.000
_cell.length_c   1.000
_cell.angle_alpha   90.00
_cell.angle_beta   90.00
_cell.angle_gamma   90.00
#
_symmetry.space_group_name_H-M   'P 1'
#
loop_
_entity.id
_entity.type
_entity.pdbx_description
1 polymer ?
#
loop_
_entity_poly.entity_id
_entity_poly.type
_entity_poly.pdbx_seq_one_letter_code
_entity_poly.pdbx_strand_id
1 'polypeptide(L)'
;MANYTFDYTTSNPTDFAVMFAIIFSGITGLMAGANMSGELARPCISIPRGTVQAVFVTLFVYIITAFFTAATCSRELLQSNYSVMMNVNISPLFILIGIFSTTFFSSMSNMIGASRVLNRVAHDKLFGYLLHPAKIEVGGGNPVASVIISWICVV
;
A
#
# COMPACT_ATOMS: atom_id res chain seq x y z
N MET A 1 -13.46 25.40 17.59
CA MET A 1 -12.02 25.19 17.85
C MET A 1 -11.73 23.73 17.58
N ALA A 2 -10.77 23.40 16.71
CA ALA A 2 -10.47 22.00 16.44
C ALA A 2 -9.91 21.35 17.72
N ASN A 3 -10.62 20.36 18.25
CA ASN A 3 -10.28 19.70 19.51
C ASN A 3 -9.34 18.52 19.22
N TYR A 4 -8.11 18.86 18.82
CA TYR A 4 -7.05 17.87 18.61
C TYR A 4 -6.58 17.29 19.95
N THR A 5 -6.38 15.99 19.97
CA THR A 5 -5.99 15.25 21.18
C THR A 5 -4.51 14.89 21.11
N PHE A 6 -3.88 14.68 22.26
CA PHE A 6 -2.52 14.17 22.31
C PHE A 6 -2.49 12.68 21.96
N ASP A 7 -1.48 12.27 21.19
CA ASP A 7 -1.25 10.87 20.90
C ASP A 7 -1.03 10.10 22.22
N TYR A 8 -1.73 8.99 22.39
CA TYR A 8 -1.65 8.18 23.60
C TYR A 8 -0.32 7.41 23.73
N THR A 9 0.44 7.24 22.64
CA THR A 9 1.76 6.57 22.67
C THR A 9 2.93 7.52 22.84
N THR A 10 2.94 8.64 22.13
CA THR A 10 4.09 9.56 22.07
C THR A 10 3.85 10.87 22.82
N SER A 11 2.65 11.08 23.38
CA SER A 11 2.20 12.32 24.05
C SER A 11 2.41 13.61 23.25
N ASN A 12 2.62 13.51 21.94
CA ASN A 12 2.74 14.62 21.02
C ASN A 12 1.35 15.12 20.59
N PRO A 13 1.18 16.43 20.34
CA PRO A 13 -0.08 16.97 19.83
C PRO A 13 -0.33 16.42 18.42
N THR A 14 -1.54 15.90 18.18
CA THR A 14 -1.96 15.56 16.82
C THR A 14 -2.37 16.84 16.08
N ASP A 15 -1.97 16.97 14.82
CA ASP A 15 -2.40 18.07 13.96
C ASP A 15 -3.02 17.53 12.66
N PHE A 16 -3.77 18.36 11.95
CA PHE A 16 -4.37 18.01 10.66
C PHE A 16 -3.33 17.47 9.68
N ALA A 17 -2.16 18.10 9.60
CA ALA A 17 -1.09 17.67 8.69
C ALA A 17 -0.61 16.24 8.99
N VAL A 18 -0.49 15.88 10.27
CA VAL A 18 -0.07 14.53 10.69
C VAL A 18 -1.14 13.50 10.34
N MET A 19 -2.41 13.80 10.65
CA MET A 19 -3.53 12.91 10.32
C MET A 19 -3.68 12.72 8.80
N PHE A 20 -3.52 13.79 8.02
CA PHE A 20 -3.51 13.73 6.56
C PHE A 20 -2.36 12.86 6.03
N ALA A 21 -1.14 13.03 6.55
CA ALA A 21 0.01 12.24 6.11
C ALA A 21 -0.18 10.74 6.33
N ILE A 22 -0.76 10.34 7.48
CA ILE A 22 -1.06 8.94 7.78
C ILE A 22 -2.08 8.37 6.80
N ILE A 23 -3.18 9.09 6.54
CA ILE A 23 -4.23 8.65 5.61
C ILE A 23 -3.71 8.63 4.16
N PHE A 24 -2.93 9.64 3.77
CA PHE A 24 -2.37 9.77 2.42
C PHE A 24 -1.44 8.60 2.08
N SER A 25 -0.62 8.15 3.04
CA SER A 25 0.22 6.96 2.88
C SER A 25 -0.61 5.73 2.48
N GLY A 26 -1.81 5.56 3.06
CA GLY A 26 -2.71 4.45 2.73
C GLY A 26 -3.27 4.48 1.31
N ILE A 27 -3.34 5.64 0.65
CA ILE A 27 -3.95 5.82 -0.69
C ILE A 27 -2.91 5.80 -1.82
N THR A 28 -1.62 5.91 -1.48
CA THR A 28 -0.51 6.07 -2.45
C THR A 28 -0.35 4.86 -3.40
N GLY A 29 -0.94 3.70 -3.09
CA GLY A 29 -0.82 2.46 -3.88
C GLY A 29 -1.48 2.43 -5.26
N LEU A 30 -2.08 3.52 -5.76
CA LEU A 30 -2.85 3.49 -7.02
C LEU A 30 -2.00 3.14 -8.27
N MET A 31 -0.68 3.37 -8.22
CA MET A 31 0.23 3.14 -9.33
C MET A 31 0.63 1.68 -9.51
N ALA A 32 0.28 0.78 -8.58
CA ALA A 32 0.62 -0.64 -8.69
C ALA A 32 0.13 -1.27 -10.00
N GLY A 33 -1.05 -0.86 -10.49
CA GLY A 33 -1.60 -1.34 -11.76
C GLY A 33 -0.82 -0.87 -13.00
N ALA A 34 -0.23 0.32 -12.97
CA ALA A 34 0.59 0.84 -14.07
C ALA A 34 1.94 0.13 -14.17
N ASN A 35 2.51 -0.31 -13.05
CA ASN A 35 3.80 -1.01 -13.00
C ASN A 35 3.76 -2.37 -13.75
N MET A 36 2.58 -2.98 -13.86
CA MET A 36 2.34 -4.25 -14.57
C MET A 36 1.75 -4.06 -15.98
N SER A 37 1.69 -2.83 -16.49
CA SER A 37 1.08 -2.49 -17.79
C SER A 37 1.59 -3.31 -18.99
N GLY A 38 2.85 -3.75 -18.98
CA GLY A 38 3.43 -4.57 -20.06
C GLY A 38 2.90 -6.00 -20.16
N GLU A 39 2.17 -6.48 -19.15
CA GLU A 39 1.54 -7.81 -19.14
C GLU A 39 0.04 -7.75 -19.46
N LEU A 40 -0.52 -6.56 -19.64
CA LEU A 40 -1.94 -6.37 -19.96
C LEU A 40 -2.18 -6.59 -21.45
N ALA A 41 -3.24 -7.34 -21.80
CA ALA A 41 -3.67 -7.51 -23.18
C ALA A 41 -4.06 -6.18 -23.88
N ARG A 42 -4.61 -5.21 -23.14
CA ARG A 42 -5.03 -3.89 -23.64
C ARG A 42 -4.75 -2.76 -22.62
N PRO A 43 -3.51 -2.26 -22.51
CA PRO A 43 -3.11 -1.32 -21.44
C PRO A 43 -3.86 0.02 -21.48
N CYS A 44 -4.09 0.59 -22.67
CA CYS A 44 -4.73 1.91 -22.81
C CYS A 44 -6.18 1.97 -22.30
N ILE A 45 -6.86 0.83 -22.21
CA ILE A 45 -8.26 0.75 -21.75
C ILE A 45 -8.32 0.20 -20.32
N SER A 46 -7.53 -0.85 -20.04
CA SER A 46 -7.58 -1.56 -18.76
C SER A 46 -7.00 -0.77 -17.59
N ILE A 47 -5.95 0.04 -17.80
CA ILE A 47 -5.38 0.89 -16.75
C ILE A 47 -6.39 1.92 -16.26
N PRO A 48 -6.95 2.82 -17.11
CA PRO A 48 -7.85 3.87 -16.62
C PRO A 48 -9.15 3.27 -16.04
N ARG A 49 -9.72 2.23 -16.65
CA ARG A 49 -10.92 1.58 -16.11
C ARG A 49 -10.66 0.90 -14.77
N GLY A 50 -9.56 0.16 -14.66
CA GLY A 50 -9.20 -0.55 -13.44
C GLY A 50 -8.90 0.41 -12.29
N THR A 51 -8.09 1.45 -12.53
CA THR A 51 -7.75 2.44 -11.50
C THR A 51 -8.99 3.18 -11.00
N VAL A 52 -9.87 3.66 -11.88
CA VAL A 52 -11.07 4.38 -11.47
C VAL A 52 -12.00 3.48 -10.66
N GLN A 53 -12.23 2.24 -11.10
CA GLN A 53 -13.04 1.28 -10.36
C GLN A 53 -12.44 0.95 -8.99
N ALA A 54 -11.13 0.74 -8.91
CA ALA A 54 -10.42 0.49 -7.66
C ALA A 54 -10.58 1.66 -6.68
N VAL A 55 -10.39 2.90 -7.14
CA VAL A 55 -10.54 4.10 -6.31
C VAL A 55 -11.98 4.23 -5.77
N PHE A 56 -12.99 3.97 -6.60
CA PHE A 56 -14.37 4.03 -6.12
C PHE A 56 -14.68 2.96 -5.07
N VAL A 57 -14.20 1.73 -5.28
CA VAL A 57 -14.39 0.62 -4.32
C VAL A 57 -13.68 0.91 -3.01
N THR A 58 -12.42 1.37 -3.03
CA THR A 58 -11.68 1.67 -1.79
C THR A 58 -12.28 2.85 -1.04
N LEU A 59 -12.70 3.90 -1.75
CA LEU A 59 -13.39 5.04 -1.16
C LEU A 59 -14.69 4.60 -0.48
N PHE A 60 -15.48 3.77 -1.15
CA PHE A 60 -16.74 3.25 -0.60
C PHE A 60 -16.51 2.42 0.67
N VAL A 61 -15.53 1.52 0.64
CA VAL A 61 -15.16 0.71 1.82
C VAL A 61 -14.69 1.59 2.97
N TYR A 62 -13.84 2.60 2.72
CA TYR A 62 -13.38 3.51 3.77
C TYR A 62 -14.51 4.32 4.41
N ILE A 63 -15.43 4.86 3.60
CA ILE A 63 -16.59 5.62 4.12
C ILE A 63 -17.47 4.71 4.99
N ILE A 64 -17.76 3.51 4.51
CA ILE A 64 -18.58 2.54 5.25
C ILE A 64 -17.92 2.17 6.57
N THR A 65 -16.64 1.78 6.56
CA THR A 65 -15.92 1.41 7.78
C THR A 65 -15.87 2.58 8.75
N ALA A 66 -15.55 3.79 8.29
CA ALA A 66 -15.53 4.98 9.14
C ALA A 66 -16.91 5.27 9.77
N PHE A 67 -17.99 5.14 9.00
CA PHE A 67 -19.35 5.35 9.48
C PHE A 67 -19.74 4.32 10.56
N PHE A 68 -19.51 3.02 10.31
CA PHE A 68 -19.81 1.97 11.28
C PHE A 68 -18.96 2.06 12.55
N THR A 69 -17.68 2.39 12.42
CA THR A 69 -16.79 2.60 13.57
C THR A 69 -17.24 3.81 14.40
N ALA A 70 -17.60 4.92 13.76
CA ALA A 70 -18.10 6.10 14.46
C ALA A 70 -19.46 5.88 15.14
N ALA A 71 -20.32 5.03 14.57
CA ALA A 71 -21.63 4.69 15.14
C ALA A 71 -21.53 3.73 16.34
N THR A 72 -20.47 2.92 16.42
CA THR A 72 -20.35 1.83 17.42
C THR A 72 -19.37 2.14 18.54
N CYS A 73 -18.32 2.93 18.28
CA CYS A 73 -17.23 3.18 19.23
C CYS A 73 -17.33 4.58 19.86
N SER A 74 -17.02 4.68 21.16
CA SER A 74 -16.88 5.99 21.81
C SER A 74 -15.58 6.70 21.41
N ARG A 75 -15.56 8.02 21.52
CA ARG A 75 -14.40 8.85 21.15
C ARG A 75 -13.16 8.49 21.97
N GLU A 76 -13.35 8.21 23.26
CA GLU A 76 -12.27 7.89 24.20
C GLU A 76 -11.61 6.56 23.83
N LEU A 77 -12.41 5.57 23.41
CA LEU A 77 -11.91 4.26 22.99
C LEU A 77 -11.07 4.38 21.71
N LEU A 78 -11.54 5.19 20.74
CA LEU A 78 -10.82 5.45 19.48
C LEU A 78 -9.49 6.20 19.70
N GLN A 79 -9.41 7.02 20.75
CA GLN A 79 -8.22 7.80 21.08
C GLN A 79 -7.21 7.02 21.91
N SER A 80 -7.65 6.06 22.73
CA SER A 80 -6.77 5.34 23.65
C SER A 80 -6.29 3.98 23.12
N ASN A 81 -6.83 3.48 22.01
CA ASN A 81 -6.53 2.13 21.54
C ASN A 81 -6.50 2.02 20.00
N TYR A 82 -5.30 1.86 19.42
CA TYR A 82 -5.15 1.58 17.98
C TYR A 82 -5.71 0.21 17.56
N SER A 83 -5.84 -0.75 18.49
CA SER A 83 -6.37 -2.09 18.24
C SER A 83 -7.88 -2.21 18.45
N VAL A 84 -8.62 -1.09 18.46
CA VAL A 84 -10.07 -1.05 18.68
C VAL A 84 -10.84 -2.01 17.76
N MET A 85 -10.44 -2.10 16.50
CA MET A 85 -11.08 -2.97 15.51
C MET A 85 -10.98 -4.46 15.88
N MET A 86 -9.89 -4.85 16.56
CA MET A 86 -9.67 -6.23 17.01
C MET A 86 -10.57 -6.59 18.19
N ASN A 87 -10.90 -5.62 19.05
CA ASN A 87 -11.74 -5.81 20.23
C ASN A 87 -13.24 -5.78 19.93
N VAL A 88 -13.66 -5.02 18.91
CA VAL A 88 -15.09 -4.86 18.54
C VAL A 88 -15.59 -6.01 17.66
N ASN A 89 -14.69 -6.70 16.96
CA ASN A 89 -15.06 -7.78 16.05
C ASN A 89 -15.41 -9.09 16.78
N ILE A 90 -16.17 -9.98 16.11
CA ILE A 90 -16.64 -11.28 16.64
C ILE A 90 -15.50 -12.10 17.23
N SER A 91 -14.34 -12.09 16.57
CA SER A 91 -13.12 -12.68 17.12
C SER A 91 -11.89 -11.86 16.67
N PRO A 92 -10.93 -11.63 17.58
CA PRO A 92 -9.70 -10.91 17.27
C PRO A 92 -8.87 -11.58 16.17
N LEU A 93 -9.01 -12.91 16.03
CA LEU A 93 -8.24 -13.71 15.08
C LEU A 93 -8.55 -13.34 13.62
N PHE A 94 -9.79 -12.98 13.30
CA PHE A 94 -10.17 -12.59 11.94
C PHE A 94 -9.47 -11.30 11.49
N ILE A 95 -9.40 -10.31 12.38
CA ILE A 95 -8.71 -9.04 12.09
C ILE A 95 -7.22 -9.29 11.95
N LEU A 96 -6.63 -10.14 12.81
CA LEU A 96 -5.22 -10.50 12.74
C LEU A 96 -4.86 -11.18 11.40
N ILE A 97 -5.66 -12.16 10.97
CA ILE A 97 -5.47 -12.83 9.66
C ILE A 97 -5.60 -11.82 8.52
N GLY A 98 -6.56 -10.88 8.62
CA GLY A 98 -6.74 -9.82 7.64
C GLY A 98 -5.54 -8.88 7.54
N ILE A 99 -5.00 -8.42 8.68
CA ILE A 99 -3.80 -7.58 8.74
C ILE A 99 -2.59 -8.32 8.17
N PHE A 100 -2.39 -9.58 8.59
CA PHE A 100 -1.29 -10.40 8.10
C PHE A 100 -1.36 -10.60 6.59
N SER A 101 -2.53 -11.01 6.08
CA SER A 101 -2.78 -11.20 4.66
C SER A 101 -2.55 -9.91 3.87
N THR A 102 -3.17 -8.80 4.27
CA THR A 102 -3.07 -7.51 3.56
C THR A 102 -1.64 -6.99 3.51
N THR A 103 -0.91 -7.09 4.63
CA THR A 103 0.49 -6.66 4.73
C THR A 103 1.39 -7.53 3.85
N PHE A 104 1.21 -8.84 3.92
CA PHE A 104 1.97 -9.80 3.12
C PHE A 104 1.75 -9.60 1.61
N PHE A 105 0.50 -9.49 1.17
CA PHE A 105 0.16 -9.25 -0.23
C PHE A 105 0.62 -7.86 -0.72
N SER A 106 0.52 -6.81 0.10
CA SER A 106 1.04 -5.48 -0.26
C SER A 106 2.56 -5.50 -0.45
N SER A 107 3.29 -6.16 0.44
CA SER A 107 4.75 -6.33 0.32
C SER A 107 5.13 -7.06 -0.97
N MET A 108 4.46 -8.18 -1.27
CA MET A 108 4.68 -8.94 -2.50
C MET A 108 4.38 -8.11 -3.76
N SER A 109 3.27 -7.38 -3.78
CA SER A 109 2.89 -6.51 -4.90
C SER A 109 3.93 -5.42 -5.15
N ASN A 110 4.42 -4.78 -4.09
CA ASN A 110 5.44 -3.73 -4.19
C ASN A 110 6.77 -4.28 -4.68
N MET A 111 7.21 -5.44 -4.19
CA MET A 111 8.45 -6.11 -4.64
C MET A 111 8.40 -6.45 -6.14
N ILE A 112 7.28 -7.00 -6.60
CA ILE A 112 7.09 -7.35 -8.00
C ILE A 112 7.00 -6.08 -8.88
N GLY A 113 6.30 -5.04 -8.41
CA GLY A 113 6.23 -3.76 -9.12
C GLY A 113 7.60 -3.09 -9.26
N ALA A 114 8.36 -3.01 -8.17
CA ALA A 114 9.69 -2.39 -8.13
C ALA A 114 10.67 -3.11 -9.05
N SER A 115 10.73 -4.45 -8.99
CA SER A 115 11.63 -5.24 -9.85
C SER A 115 11.37 -5.05 -11.33
N ARG A 116 10.11 -4.93 -11.76
CA ARG A 116 9.75 -4.68 -13.16
C ARG A 116 10.08 -3.26 -13.62
N VAL A 117 9.87 -2.26 -12.77
CA VAL A 117 10.29 -0.87 -13.07
C VAL A 117 11.81 -0.80 -13.16
N LEU A 118 12.52 -1.40 -12.21
CA LEU A 118 13.98 -1.44 -12.18
C LEU A 118 14.57 -2.12 -13.42
N ASN A 119 14.00 -3.26 -13.83
CA ASN A 119 14.44 -3.97 -15.03
C ASN A 119 14.29 -3.11 -16.30
N ARG A 120 13.17 -2.38 -16.44
CA ARG A 120 12.96 -1.49 -17.60
C ARG A 120 13.95 -0.32 -17.60
N VAL A 121 14.15 0.31 -16.44
CA VAL A 121 15.15 1.38 -16.29
C VAL A 121 16.57 0.88 -16.61
N ALA A 122 16.90 -0.37 -16.28
CA ALA A 122 18.19 -0.97 -16.61
C ALA A 122 18.39 -1.18 -18.12
N HIS A 123 17.32 -1.50 -18.85
CA HIS A 123 17.37 -1.63 -20.31
C HIS A 123 17.51 -0.29 -21.04
N ASP A 124 16.99 0.80 -20.47
CA ASP A 124 17.09 2.15 -21.04
C ASP A 124 18.51 2.75 -20.95
N LYS A 125 19.49 2.03 -20.35
CA LYS A 125 20.91 2.42 -20.18
C LYS A 125 21.15 3.81 -19.55
N LEU A 126 20.12 4.41 -18.94
CA LEU A 126 20.17 5.73 -18.30
C LEU A 126 21.27 5.84 -17.23
N PHE A 127 21.56 4.75 -16.52
CA PHE A 127 22.53 4.70 -15.42
C PHE A 127 23.80 3.87 -15.72
N GLY A 128 24.06 3.53 -16.97
CA GLY A 128 25.31 2.88 -17.40
C GLY A 128 25.69 1.62 -16.61
N TYR A 129 26.91 1.58 -16.07
CA TYR A 129 27.54 0.42 -15.41
C TYR A 129 26.88 0.02 -14.06
N LEU A 130 26.21 0.95 -13.38
CA LEU A 130 25.64 0.73 -12.04
C LEU A 130 24.42 -0.22 -12.06
N LEU A 131 23.64 -0.22 -13.15
CA LEU A 131 22.43 -1.06 -13.30
C LEU A 131 22.64 -2.29 -14.19
N HIS A 132 23.86 -2.58 -14.63
CA HIS A 132 24.18 -3.74 -15.45
C HIS A 132 23.74 -5.10 -14.85
N PRO A 133 23.84 -5.36 -13.52
CA PRO A 133 23.35 -6.62 -12.95
C PRO A 133 21.82 -6.74 -12.92
N ALA A 134 21.08 -5.62 -12.94
CA ALA A 134 19.61 -5.63 -12.94
C ALA A 134 19.00 -6.07 -14.28
N LYS A 135 19.80 -6.07 -15.36
CA LYS A 135 19.41 -6.47 -16.72
C LYS A 135 19.31 -7.99 -16.91
N ILE A 136 19.78 -8.79 -15.94
CA ILE A 136 19.82 -10.25 -16.07
C ILE A 136 18.40 -10.80 -15.93
N GLU A 137 17.84 -11.21 -17.07
CA GLU A 137 16.58 -11.92 -17.18
C GLU A 137 16.84 -13.43 -17.32
N VAL A 138 16.07 -14.26 -16.62
CA VAL A 138 16.18 -15.72 -16.69
C VAL A 138 14.90 -16.29 -17.28
N GLY A 139 15.04 -17.15 -18.28
CA GLY A 139 14.00 -18.05 -18.82
C GLY A 139 12.60 -17.44 -18.93
N GLY A 140 12.31 -16.78 -20.06
CA GLY A 140 10.96 -16.27 -20.38
C GLY A 140 10.73 -14.77 -20.10
N GLY A 141 11.78 -13.98 -19.85
CA GLY A 141 11.68 -12.53 -19.63
C GLY A 141 11.40 -12.13 -18.17
N ASN A 142 11.59 -13.04 -17.21
CA ASN A 142 11.44 -12.75 -15.79
C ASN A 142 12.71 -12.10 -15.21
N PRO A 143 12.61 -10.92 -14.58
CA PRO A 143 13.78 -10.18 -14.10
C PRO A 143 14.21 -10.62 -12.69
N VAL A 144 14.69 -11.86 -12.57
CA VAL A 144 15.07 -12.48 -11.28
C VAL A 144 16.14 -11.66 -10.54
N ALA A 145 17.12 -11.10 -11.26
CA ALA A 145 18.15 -10.26 -10.65
C ALA A 145 17.57 -8.95 -10.09
N SER A 146 16.62 -8.32 -10.80
CA SER A 146 15.93 -7.12 -10.30
C SER A 146 15.07 -7.41 -9.07
N VAL A 147 14.49 -8.62 -8.95
CA VAL A 147 13.76 -9.05 -7.75
C VAL A 147 14.69 -9.15 -6.55
N ILE A 148 15.85 -9.80 -6.70
CA ILE A 148 16.84 -9.95 -5.63
C ILE A 148 17.38 -8.59 -5.18
N ILE A 149 17.71 -7.70 -6.12
CA ILE A 149 18.17 -6.34 -5.82
C ILE A 149 17.08 -5.56 -5.08
N SER A 150 15.83 -5.63 -5.54
CA SER A 150 14.71 -4.96 -4.87
C SER A 150 14.47 -5.52 -3.47
N TRP A 151 14.64 -6.83 -3.26
CA TRP A 151 14.52 -7.46 -1.95
C TRP A 151 15.62 -6.98 -0.98
N ILE A 152 16.88 -6.92 -1.43
CA ILE A 152 18.01 -6.41 -0.62
C ILE A 152 17.86 -4.91 -0.30
N CYS A 153 17.30 -4.11 -1.20
CA CYS A 153 17.10 -2.68 -0.93
C CYS A 153 15.89 -2.38 -0.03
N VAL A 154 14.91 -3.28 0.04
CA VAL A 154 13.69 -3.10 0.84
C VAL A 154 13.84 -3.68 2.26
N VAL A 155 14.63 -4.75 2.42
CA VAL A 155 15.04 -5.32 3.72
C VAL A 155 16.15 -4.48 4.33
#